data_AF-X1N2H6-F1
#
_entry.id   AF-X1N2H6-F1
#
_cell.length_a   1.000
_cell.length_b   1.000
_cell.length_c   1.000
_cell.angle_alpha   90.00
_cell.angle_beta   90.00
_cell.angle_gamma   90.00
#
_symmetry.space_group_name_H-M   'P 1'
#
loop_
_entity.id
_entity.type
_entity.pdbx_description
1 polymer ?
#
loop_
_entity_poly.entity_id
_entity_poly.type
_entity_poly.pdbx_seq_one_letter_code
_entity_poly.pdbx_strand_id
1 'polypeptide(L)'
;MRKILLIHGPNLNLLGEREVETYGSRTLSQIDEMIKKRAKKLGCEVRIKQSNNEGEIVSFIGEAKDWADALIINPAAYTHTSL
;
A
#
# COMPACT_ATOMS: atom_id res chain seq x y z
N MET A 1 -7.33 -17.60 -8.20
CA MET A 1 -7.15 -16.74 -7.02
C MET A 1 -6.74 -15.37 -7.53
N ARG A 2 -7.48 -14.30 -7.21
CA ARG A 2 -7.14 -12.95 -7.72
C ARG A 2 -5.89 -12.42 -7.01
N LYS A 3 -4.96 -11.85 -7.77
CA LYS A 3 -3.72 -11.23 -7.30
C LYS A 3 -3.88 -9.72 -7.30
N ILE A 4 -3.60 -9.10 -6.16
CA ILE A 4 -3.76 -7.66 -5.95
C ILE A 4 -2.41 -7.08 -5.57
N LEU A 5 -2.01 -6.01 -6.25
CA LEU A 5 -0.95 -5.13 -5.76
C LEU A 5 -1.56 -4.07 -4.85
N LEU A 6 -1.01 -3.90 -3.65
CA LEU A 6 -1.30 -2.78 -2.77
C LEU A 6 -0.04 -1.91 -2.63
N ILE A 7 -0.15 -0.62 -2.91
CA ILE A 7 0.95 0.34 -2.75
C ILE A 7 0.57 1.39 -1.70
N HIS A 8 1.46 1.59 -0.73
CA HIS A 8 1.44 2.71 0.20
C HIS A 8 2.47 3.75 -0.26
N GLY A 9 2.04 5.00 -0.42
CA GLY A 9 2.86 6.12 -0.84
C GLY A 9 3.78 6.68 0.28
N PRO A 10 4.31 7.90 0.07
CA PRO A 10 5.26 8.50 0.97
C PRO A 10 4.70 8.74 2.38
N ASN A 11 5.59 8.68 3.36
CA ASN A 11 5.41 8.88 4.79
C ASN A 11 4.46 7.91 5.49
N LEU A 12 3.76 7.02 4.78
CA LEU A 12 2.88 6.03 5.41
C LEU A 12 3.65 5.00 6.25
N ASN A 13 4.96 4.83 6.01
CA ASN A 13 5.83 4.03 6.88
C ASN A 13 5.99 4.61 8.29
N LEU A 14 5.64 5.88 8.52
CA LEU A 14 5.72 6.57 9.81
C LEU A 14 4.42 6.44 10.64
N LEU A 15 3.40 5.74 10.13
CA LEU A 15 2.16 5.50 10.86
C LEU A 15 2.43 4.78 12.18
N GLY A 16 1.76 5.23 13.24
CA GLY A 16 1.93 4.73 14.61
C GLY A 16 3.12 5.33 15.37
N GLU A 17 3.98 6.11 14.72
CA GLU A 17 5.11 6.81 15.35
C GLU A 17 4.89 8.33 15.47
N ARG A 18 4.10 8.92 14.56
CA ARG A 18 3.88 10.38 14.47
C ARG A 18 2.39 10.70 14.43
N GLU A 19 1.98 11.79 15.11
CA GLU A 19 0.60 12.32 15.09
C GLU A 19 -0.49 11.27 15.42
N VAL A 20 -0.26 10.50 16.51
CA VAL A 20 -1.16 9.44 17.00
C VAL A 20 -2.60 9.92 17.20
N GLU A 21 -2.80 11.18 17.61
CA GLU A 21 -4.15 11.74 17.80
C GLU A 21 -4.92 11.92 16.48
N THR A 22 -4.22 12.07 15.36
CA THR A 22 -4.83 12.26 14.03
C THR A 22 -4.92 10.94 13.26
N TYR A 23 -3.88 10.11 13.27
CA TYR A 23 -3.80 8.89 12.44
C TYR A 23 -4.02 7.59 13.22
N GLY A 24 -4.16 7.67 14.54
CA GLY A 24 -4.27 6.53 15.43
C GLY A 24 -2.91 5.88 15.73
N SER A 25 -2.92 4.93 16.66
CA SER A 25 -1.72 4.22 17.12
C SER A 25 -1.34 3.00 16.26
N ARG A 26 -2.07 2.77 15.15
CA ARG A 26 -1.83 1.59 14.31
C ARG A 26 -0.66 1.83 13.36
N THR A 27 0.29 0.91 13.38
CA THR A 27 1.43 0.94 12.47
C THR A 27 1.05 0.42 11.09
N LEU A 28 1.82 0.78 10.07
CA LEU A 28 1.62 0.27 8.71
C LEU A 28 1.69 -1.27 8.67
N SER A 29 2.61 -1.86 9.44
CA SER A 29 2.75 -3.32 9.54
C SER A 29 1.47 -3.98 10.10
N GLN A 30 0.83 -3.39 11.11
CA GLN A 30 -0.44 -3.90 11.63
C GLN A 30 -1.56 -3.82 10.59
N ILE A 31 -1.60 -2.74 9.81
CA ILE A 31 -2.56 -2.56 8.70
C ILE A 31 -2.31 -3.63 7.63
N ASP A 32 -1.07 -3.87 7.24
CA ASP A 32 -0.70 -4.89 6.25
C ASP A 32 -1.11 -6.30 6.67
N GLU A 33 -0.93 -6.66 7.94
CA GLU A 33 -1.38 -7.95 8.47
C GLU A 33 -2.92 -8.09 8.46
N MET A 34 -3.64 -7.02 8.76
CA MET A 34 -5.10 -7.01 8.63
C MET A 34 -5.55 -7.22 7.17
N ILE A 35 -4.88 -6.56 6.23
CA ILE A 35 -5.17 -6.66 4.80
C ILE A 35 -4.88 -8.08 4.31
N LYS A 36 -3.72 -8.65 4.62
CA LYS A 36 -3.37 -10.03 4.28
C LYS A 36 -4.40 -11.03 4.85
N LYS A 37 -4.79 -10.86 6.12
CA LYS A 37 -5.81 -11.72 6.76
C LYS A 37 -7.16 -11.60 6.05
N ARG A 38 -7.56 -10.39 5.64
CA ARG A 38 -8.81 -10.16 4.91
C ARG A 38 -8.76 -10.74 3.49
N ALA A 39 -7.65 -10.55 2.77
CA ALA A 39 -7.43 -11.10 1.44
C ALA A 39 -7.51 -12.63 1.45
N LYS A 40 -6.86 -13.28 2.43
CA LYS A 40 -6.94 -14.74 2.61
C LYS A 40 -8.38 -15.21 2.82
N LYS A 41 -9.15 -14.53 3.66
CA LYS A 41 -10.58 -14.84 3.88
C LYS A 41 -11.45 -14.66 2.63
N LEU A 42 -11.03 -13.81 1.69
CA LEU A 42 -11.71 -13.54 0.43
C LEU A 42 -11.19 -14.38 -0.74
N GLY A 43 -10.24 -15.30 -0.52
CA GLY A 43 -9.65 -16.09 -1.60
C GLY A 43 -8.84 -15.24 -2.59
N CYS A 44 -8.16 -14.20 -2.09
CA CYS A 44 -7.27 -13.32 -2.85
C CYS A 44 -5.83 -13.40 -2.31
N GLU A 45 -4.86 -13.18 -3.19
CA GLU A 45 -3.45 -12.95 -2.85
C GLU A 45 -3.18 -11.45 -2.94
N VAL A 46 -2.46 -10.91 -1.95
CA VAL A 46 -2.05 -9.49 -1.96
C VAL A 46 -0.54 -9.40 -1.81
N ARG A 47 0.09 -8.62 -2.69
CA ARG A 47 1.48 -8.18 -2.52
C ARG A 47 1.45 -6.72 -2.13
N ILE A 48 2.10 -6.40 -1.02
CA ILE A 48 2.07 -5.05 -0.45
C ILE A 48 3.46 -4.42 -0.61
N LYS A 49 3.49 -3.16 -1.03
CA LYS A 49 4.69 -2.34 -1.20
C LYS A 49 4.48 -1.00 -0.52
N GLN A 50 5.54 -0.40 0.00
CA GLN A 50 5.56 0.99 0.44
C GLN A 50 6.80 1.64 -0.15
N SER A 51 6.69 2.89 -0.60
CA SER A 51 7.86 3.68 -0.95
C SER A 51 7.63 5.18 -0.73
N ASN A 52 8.73 5.87 -0.41
CA ASN A 52 8.82 7.32 -0.37
C ASN A 52 9.30 7.91 -1.71
N ASN A 53 9.65 7.06 -2.68
CA ASN A 53 10.17 7.45 -3.97
C ASN A 53 9.10 7.24 -5.05
N GLU A 54 8.73 8.32 -5.74
CA GLU A 54 7.75 8.30 -6.83
C GLU A 54 8.16 7.35 -7.97
N GLY A 55 9.44 7.34 -8.35
CA GLY A 55 9.97 6.46 -9.40
C GLY A 55 9.86 4.98 -9.05
N GLU A 56 10.05 4.59 -7.79
CA GLU A 56 9.80 3.21 -7.35
C GLU A 56 8.31 2.85 -7.42
N ILE A 57 7.42 3.76 -7.04
CA ILE A 57 5.95 3.55 -7.15
C ILE A 57 5.56 3.33 -8.61
N VAL A 58 6.06 4.18 -9.53
CA VAL A 58 5.84 4.03 -10.97
C VAL A 58 6.38 2.69 -11.47
N SER A 59 7.56 2.27 -11.00
CA SER A 59 8.17 0.98 -11.35
C SER A 59 7.31 -0.18 -10.88
N PHE A 60 6.81 -0.16 -9.63
CA PHE A 60 5.90 -1.19 -9.11
C PHE A 60 4.62 -1.30 -9.94
N ILE A 61 4.05 -0.17 -10.38
CA ILE A 61 2.86 -0.14 -11.23
C ILE A 61 3.17 -0.76 -12.61
N GLY A 62 4.33 -0.43 -13.20
CA GLY A 62 4.77 -1.01 -14.46
C GLY A 62 4.94 -2.53 -14.37
N GLU A 63 5.66 -3.01 -13.35
CA GLU A 63 5.86 -4.43 -13.07
C GLU A 63 4.56 -5.19 -12.76
N ALA A 64 3.56 -4.51 -12.18
CA ALA A 64 2.28 -5.11 -11.82
C ALA A 64 1.53 -5.67 -13.03
N LYS A 65 1.74 -5.08 -14.22
CA LYS A 65 1.07 -5.48 -15.47
C LYS A 65 1.25 -6.96 -15.79
N ASP A 66 2.36 -7.55 -15.38
CA ASP A 66 2.69 -8.94 -15.70
C ASP A 66 2.05 -9.97 -14.75
N TRP A 67 1.50 -9.53 -13.61
CA TRP A 67 1.07 -10.49 -12.59
C TRP A 67 -0.15 -10.09 -11.74
N ALA A 68 -0.54 -8.82 -11.69
CA ALA A 68 -1.64 -8.34 -10.85
C ALA A 68 -2.94 -8.24 -11.66
N ASP A 69 -4.03 -8.74 -11.08
CA ASP A 69 -5.39 -8.58 -11.63
C ASP A 69 -6.01 -7.23 -11.23
N ALA A 70 -5.48 -6.59 -10.18
CA ALA A 70 -5.96 -5.31 -9.66
C ALA A 70 -4.88 -4.57 -8.88
N LEU A 71 -5.01 -3.25 -8.82
CA LEU A 71 -4.17 -2.34 -8.03
C LEU A 71 -5.03 -1.61 -7.00
N ILE A 72 -4.52 -1.50 -5.78
CA ILE A 72 -4.99 -0.58 -4.74
C ILE A 72 -3.81 0.31 -4.38
N ILE A 73 -4.02 1.61 -4.28
CA ILE A 73 -2.96 2.55 -3.90
C ILE A 73 -3.50 3.60 -2.94
N ASN A 74 -2.73 3.89 -1.89
CA ASN A 74 -2.84 5.13 -1.13
C ASN A 74 -1.61 5.99 -1.45
N PRO A 75 -1.67 6.95 -2.39
CA PRO A 75 -0.51 7.74 -2.79
C PRO A 75 -0.08 8.78 -1.75
N ALA A 76 -0.80 8.93 -0.63
CA ALA A 76 -0.55 9.96 0.37
C ALA A 76 -0.37 11.35 -0.27
N ALA A 77 0.73 12.05 0.04
CA ALA A 77 1.02 13.38 -0.50
C ALA A 77 1.07 13.42 -2.04
N TYR A 78 1.48 12.33 -2.70
CA TYR A 78 1.55 12.28 -4.16
C TYR A 78 0.17 12.33 -4.84
N THR A 79 -0.92 12.15 -4.09
CA THR A 79 -2.29 12.39 -4.59
C THR A 79 -2.47 13.83 -5.11
N HIS A 80 -1.65 14.77 -4.64
CA HIS A 80 -1.77 16.18 -4.97
C HIS A 80 -0.68 16.69 -5.92
N THR A 81 0.38 15.92 -6.16
CA THR A 81 1.59 16.42 -6.83
C THR A 81 2.04 15.57 -8.03
N SER A 82 1.67 14.29 -8.07
CA SER A 82 2.07 13.37 -9.15
C SER A 82 1.02 13.41 -10.27
N LEU A 83 1.43 13.84 -11.47
CA LEU A 83 0.57 14.11 -12.64
C LEU A 83 0.40 12.90 -13.55
#